data_AF-A0A131Z171-F1
#
_entry.id   AF-A0A131Z171-F1
#
_cell.length_a   1.000
_cell.length_b   1.000
_cell.length_c   1.000
_cell.angle_alpha   90.00
_cell.angle_beta   90.00
_cell.angle_gamma   90.00
#
_symmetry.space_group_name_H-M   'P 1'
#
loop_
_entity.id
_entity.type
_entity.pdbx_description
1 polymer ?
#
loop_
_entity_poly.entity_id
_entity_poly.type
_entity_poly.pdbx_seq_one_letter_code
_entity_poly.pdbx_strand_id
1 'polypeptide(L)'
;MLIRTPFTDLVSVLTEAESNRNCQKLSMQLALCREAYGMHRPEKCENEYEDFKECIYGFKQRARVVIMKQEREKQFKNGQRKEHYAEMPPVDGFAMRDPFE
;
A
#
# COMPACT_ATOMS: atom_id res chain seq x y z
N MET A 1 -25.87 14.31 -13.44
CA MET A 1 -25.00 14.90 -14.48
C MET A 1 -24.20 16.01 -13.82
N LEU A 2 -22.88 15.85 -13.69
CA LEU A 2 -21.99 16.92 -13.26
C LEU A 2 -21.71 17.82 -14.47
N ILE A 3 -21.95 19.13 -14.31
CA ILE A 3 -21.75 20.12 -15.38
C ILE A 3 -20.25 20.24 -15.65
N ARG A 4 -19.83 19.90 -16.88
CA ARG A 4 -18.44 19.94 -17.29
C ARG A 4 -18.02 21.38 -17.60
N THR A 5 -17.13 21.92 -16.77
CA THR A 5 -16.54 23.25 -16.88
C THR A 5 -15.01 23.15 -16.79
N PRO A 6 -14.24 24.14 -17.29
CA PRO A 6 -12.78 24.13 -17.18
C PRO A 6 -12.30 24.04 -15.72
N PHE A 7 -13.05 24.62 -14.77
CA PHE A 7 -12.75 24.49 -13.35
C PHE A 7 -12.98 23.08 -12.82
N THR A 8 -14.06 22.40 -13.24
CA THR A 8 -14.28 21.00 -12.86
C THR A 8 -13.30 20.06 -13.55
N ASP A 9 -12.82 20.34 -14.76
CA ASP A 9 -11.78 19.54 -15.42
C ASP A 9 -10.42 19.71 -14.71
N LEU A 10 -10.09 20.92 -14.25
CA LEU A 10 -8.86 21.17 -13.48
C LEU A 10 -8.90 20.49 -12.10
N VAL A 11 -10.04 20.52 -11.43
CA VAL A 11 -10.26 19.78 -10.18
C VAL A 11 -10.26 18.27 -10.43
N SER A 12 -10.85 17.79 -11.53
CA SER A 12 -10.84 16.37 -11.90
C SER A 12 -9.43 15.84 -12.04
N VAL A 13 -8.55 16.57 -12.75
CA VAL A 13 -7.13 16.21 -12.89
C VAL A 13 -6.40 16.27 -11.54
N LEU A 14 -6.71 17.23 -10.66
CA LEU A 14 -6.13 17.26 -9.31
C LEU A 14 -6.65 16.13 -8.40
N THR A 15 -7.87 15.63 -8.62
CA THR A 15 -8.44 14.50 -7.87
C THR A 15 -8.05 13.14 -8.45
N GLU A 16 -7.73 13.07 -9.74
CA GLU A 16 -7.32 11.84 -10.45
C GLU A 16 -5.80 11.68 -10.52
N ALA A 17 -5.03 12.77 -10.41
CA ALA A 17 -3.59 12.72 -10.32
C ALA A 17 -3.15 12.24 -8.92
N GLU A 18 -2.51 11.07 -8.88
CA GLU A 18 -1.44 10.76 -7.93
C GLU A 18 -1.80 10.36 -6.49
N SER A 19 -3.05 10.17 -6.09
CA SER A 19 -3.31 9.76 -4.70
C SER A 19 -2.71 8.39 -4.32
N ASN A 20 -2.52 7.46 -5.28
CA ASN A 20 -1.78 6.22 -5.03
C ASN A 20 -1.44 5.45 -6.33
N ARG A 21 -0.42 5.87 -7.09
CA ARG A 21 0.09 5.03 -8.22
C ARG A 21 0.43 3.60 -7.74
N ASN A 22 0.88 3.48 -6.50
CA ASN A 22 1.21 2.22 -5.84
C ASN A 22 0.02 1.26 -5.73
N CYS A 23 -1.21 1.77 -5.55
CA CYS A 23 -2.42 0.96 -5.38
C CYS A 23 -3.29 0.89 -6.65
N GLN A 24 -2.81 1.42 -7.78
CA GLN A 24 -3.59 1.50 -9.03
C GLN A 24 -4.11 0.13 -9.48
N LYS A 25 -3.29 -0.92 -9.36
CA LYS A 25 -3.69 -2.29 -9.75
C LYS A 25 -4.88 -2.80 -8.94
N LEU A 26 -4.87 -2.59 -7.63
CA LEU A 26 -5.94 -3.00 -6.72
C LEU A 26 -7.20 -2.15 -6.93
N SER A 27 -7.02 -0.85 -7.21
CA SER A 27 -8.12 0.05 -7.59
C SER A 27 -8.84 -0.43 -8.86
N MET A 28 -8.06 -0.84 -9.88
CA MET A 28 -8.61 -1.38 -11.13
C MET A 28 -9.35 -2.71 -10.91
N GLN A 29 -8.83 -3.61 -10.07
CA GLN A 29 -9.51 -4.87 -9.74
C GLN A 29 -10.86 -4.63 -9.06
N LEU A 30 -10.90 -3.71 -8.10
CA LEU A 30 -12.15 -3.31 -7.45
C LEU A 30 -13.14 -2.68 -8.43
N ALA A 31 -12.67 -1.86 -9.37
CA ALA A 31 -13.51 -1.26 -10.40
C ALA A 31 -14.13 -2.33 -11.32
N LEU A 32 -13.34 -3.30 -11.79
CA LEU A 32 -13.81 -4.41 -12.63
C LEU A 32 -14.84 -5.28 -11.91
N CYS A 33 -14.61 -5.59 -10.62
CA CYS A 33 -15.58 -6.36 -9.84
C CYS A 33 -16.91 -5.60 -9.70
N ARG A 34 -16.85 -4.30 -9.41
CA ARG A 34 -18.05 -3.45 -9.30
C ARG A 34 -18.77 -3.28 -10.63
N GLU A 35 -18.06 -3.25 -11.74
CA GLU A 35 -18.65 -3.23 -13.09
C GLU A 35 -19.40 -4.54 -13.38
N ALA A 36 -18.83 -5.69 -13.00
CA ALA A 36 -19.44 -7.00 -13.24
C ALA A 36 -20.70 -7.26 -12.39
N TYR A 37 -20.72 -6.86 -11.12
CA TYR A 37 -21.81 -7.15 -10.18
C TYR A 37 -22.77 -5.98 -9.91
N GLY A 38 -22.36 -4.76 -10.28
CA GLY A 38 -23.07 -3.53 -9.96
C GLY A 38 -23.01 -3.15 -8.48
N MET A 39 -23.47 -1.94 -8.17
CA MET A 39 -23.42 -1.37 -6.81
C MET A 39 -24.39 -2.03 -5.81
N HIS A 40 -25.32 -2.87 -6.29
CA HIS A 40 -26.35 -3.50 -5.46
C HIS A 40 -25.88 -4.76 -4.74
N ARG A 41 -24.71 -5.30 -5.09
CA ARG A 41 -24.14 -6.52 -4.51
C ARG A 41 -22.69 -6.29 -4.01
N PRO A 42 -22.48 -5.36 -3.07
CA PRO A 42 -21.15 -5.02 -2.59
C PRO A 42 -20.41 -6.20 -1.94
N GLU A 43 -21.14 -7.18 -1.39
CA GLU A 43 -20.60 -8.39 -0.79
C GLU A 43 -19.83 -9.28 -1.76
N LYS A 44 -20.09 -9.15 -3.07
CA LYS A 44 -19.35 -9.92 -4.10
C LYS A 44 -17.94 -9.40 -4.33
N CYS A 45 -17.66 -8.15 -3.95
CA CYS A 45 -16.39 -7.47 -4.14
C CYS A 45 -15.70 -7.13 -2.82
N GLU A 46 -16.04 -7.84 -1.74
CA GLU A 46 -15.52 -7.55 -0.40
C GLU A 46 -14.00 -7.72 -0.33
N ASN A 47 -13.46 -8.78 -0.94
CA ASN A 47 -12.02 -9.06 -0.96
C ASN A 47 -11.25 -7.96 -1.69
N GLU A 48 -11.68 -7.59 -2.89
CA GLU A 48 -11.06 -6.54 -3.71
C GLU A 48 -11.11 -5.19 -3.00
N TYR A 49 -12.20 -4.94 -2.27
CA TYR A 49 -12.34 -3.73 -1.47
C TYR A 49 -11.41 -3.73 -0.26
N GLU A 50 -11.31 -4.86 0.46
CA GLU A 50 -10.38 -5.02 1.57
C GLU A 50 -8.93 -4.84 1.14
N ASP A 51 -8.53 -5.41 0.00
CA ASP A 51 -7.17 -5.31 -0.52
C ASP A 51 -6.85 -3.87 -0.93
N PHE A 52 -7.77 -3.19 -1.62
CA PHE A 52 -7.60 -1.79 -1.97
C PHE A 52 -7.48 -0.90 -0.71
N LYS A 53 -8.32 -1.16 0.30
CA LYS A 53 -8.27 -0.48 1.60
C LYS A 53 -6.96 -0.77 2.33
N GLU A 54 -6.49 -2.02 2.31
CA GLU A 54 -5.21 -2.40 2.91
C GLU A 54 -4.06 -1.66 2.25
N CYS A 55 -4.04 -1.56 0.92
CA CYS A 55 -2.97 -0.85 0.22
C CYS A 55 -2.93 0.65 0.55
N ILE A 56 -4.11 1.30 0.68
CA ILE A 56 -4.17 2.73 1.04
C ILE A 56 -3.65 2.97 2.46
N TYR A 57 -4.09 2.17 3.42
CA TYR A 57 -3.85 2.44 4.84
C TYR A 57 -2.65 1.67 5.43
N GLY A 58 -2.32 0.52 4.87
CA GLY A 58 -1.23 -0.37 5.30
C GLY A 58 -1.42 -0.95 6.70
N PHE A 59 -2.65 -1.05 7.21
CA PHE A 59 -2.89 -1.47 8.60
C PHE A 59 -2.37 -2.88 8.89
N LYS A 60 -2.68 -3.85 8.02
CA LYS A 60 -2.25 -5.24 8.18
C LYS A 60 -0.72 -5.32 8.06
N GLN A 61 -0.12 -4.65 7.07
CA GLN A 61 1.33 -4.58 6.91
C GLN A 61 2.05 -3.97 8.13
N ARG A 62 1.57 -2.86 8.69
CA ARG A 62 2.16 -2.23 9.88
C ARG A 62 2.08 -3.15 11.09
N ALA A 63 0.90 -3.75 11.34
CA ALA A 63 0.72 -4.69 12.44
C ALA A 63 1.69 -5.87 12.33
N ARG A 64 1.88 -6.41 11.12
CA ARG A 64 2.85 -7.48 10.85
C ARG A 64 4.27 -7.06 11.22
N VAL A 65 4.71 -5.87 10.81
CA VAL A 65 6.05 -5.36 11.13
C VAL A 65 6.25 -5.20 12.63
N VAL A 66 5.23 -4.72 13.36
CA VAL A 66 5.28 -4.58 14.83
C VAL A 66 5.46 -5.95 15.50
N ILE A 67 4.69 -6.96 15.10
CA ILE A 67 4.79 -8.32 15.64
C ILE A 67 6.17 -8.91 15.35
N MET A 68 6.67 -8.76 14.12
CA MET A 68 8.02 -9.22 13.73
C MET A 68 9.13 -8.54 14.55
N LYS A 69 8.97 -7.24 14.84
CA LYS A 69 9.91 -6.49 15.69
C LYS A 69 9.90 -7.01 17.13
N GLN A 70 8.71 -7.24 17.70
CA GLN A 70 8.58 -7.78 19.06
C GLN A 70 9.21 -9.16 19.19
N GLU A 71 8.99 -10.06 18.23
CA GLU A 71 9.62 -11.38 18.30
C GLU A 71 11.14 -11.33 18.13
N ARG A 72 11.63 -10.46 17.25
CA ARG A 72 13.07 -10.22 17.12
C ARG A 72 13.69 -9.76 18.44
N GLU A 73 13.03 -8.84 19.15
CA GLU A 73 13.48 -8.36 20.46
C GLU A 73 13.51 -9.48 21.51
N LYS A 74 12.49 -10.33 21.55
CA LYS A 74 12.47 -11.51 22.44
C LYS A 74 13.61 -12.47 22.13
N GLN A 75 13.85 -12.80 20.86
CA GLN A 75 14.94 -13.69 20.45
C GLN A 75 16.32 -13.14 20.81
N PHE A 76 16.52 -11.82 20.71
CA PHE A 76 17.76 -11.17 21.11
C PHE A 76 17.96 -11.22 22.63
N LYS A 77 16.93 -10.87 23.42
CA LYS A 77 16.98 -10.95 24.89
C LYS A 77 17.24 -12.37 25.41
N ASN A 78 16.71 -13.38 24.71
CA ASN A 78 16.93 -14.79 25.03
C ASN A 78 18.27 -15.34 24.54
N GLY A 79 19.13 -14.51 23.90
CA GLY A 79 20.42 -14.93 23.37
C GLY A 79 20.34 -15.86 22.14
N GLN A 80 19.15 -16.06 21.56
CA GLN A 80 18.96 -16.87 20.34
C GLN A 80 19.47 -16.15 19.09
N ARG A 81 19.55 -14.81 19.14
CA ARG A 81 20.18 -13.98 18.11
C ARG A 81 21.39 -13.27 18.68
N LYS A 82 22.51 -13.35 17.95
CA LYS A 82 23.73 -12.59 18.26
C LYS A 82 23.54 -11.09 18.04
N GLU A 83 22.93 -10.73 16.91
CA GLU A 83 22.72 -9.34 16.52
C GLU A 83 21.24 -8.93 16.59
N HIS A 84 20.98 -7.72 17.06
CA HIS A 84 19.63 -7.18 17.18
C HIS A 84 19.06 -6.80 15.79
N TYR A 85 19.85 -6.12 14.96
CA TYR A 85 19.54 -5.80 13.57
C TYR A 85 20.61 -6.34 12.63
N ALA A 86 20.27 -6.51 11.35
CA ALA A 86 21.29 -6.82 10.35
C ALA A 86 22.24 -5.63 10.20
N GLU A 87 23.50 -5.91 9.88
CA GLU A 87 24.46 -4.86 9.55
C GLU A 87 23.95 -4.03 8.37
N MET A 88 24.26 -2.74 8.37
CA MET A 88 23.90 -1.88 7.25
C MET A 88 24.58 -2.38 5.97
N PRO A 89 23.90 -2.36 4.82
CA PRO A 89 24.56 -2.66 3.56
C PRO A 89 25.69 -1.65 3.32
N PRO A 90 26.75 -2.04 2.61
CA PRO A 90 27.84 -1.14 2.28
C PRO A 90 27.31 -0.01 1.38
N VAL A 91 27.99 1.15 1.41
CA VAL A 91 27.54 2.39 0.75
C VAL A 91 27.47 2.25 -0.78
N ASP A 92 28.26 1.35 -1.36
CA ASP A 92 28.26 1.00 -2.77
C ASP A 92 27.23 -0.10 -3.13
N GLY A 93 26.49 -0.60 -2.14
CA GLY A 93 25.47 -1.61 -2.32
C GLY A 93 24.29 -1.07 -3.13
N PHE A 94 23.70 -1.92 -3.98
CA PHE A 94 22.51 -1.60 -4.77
C PHE A 94 21.35 -1.00 -3.92
N ALA A 95 21.26 -1.39 -2.65
CA ALA A 95 20.27 -0.89 -1.70
C ALA A 95 20.51 0.55 -1.19
N MET A 96 21.72 1.10 -1.38
CA MET A 96 22.13 2.43 -0.95
C MET A 96 22.34 3.41 -2.12
N ARG A 97 22.23 2.94 -3.36
CA ARG A 97 22.39 3.77 -4.57
C ARG A 97 21.30 4.84 -4.60
N ASP A 98 21.69 6.09 -4.84
CA ASP A 98 20.75 7.20 -4.98
C ASP A 98 19.80 6.91 -6.16
N PRO A 99 18.46 6.92 -5.96
CA PRO A 99 17.51 6.70 -7.05
C PRO A 99 17.51 7.80 -8.12
N PHE A 100 18.31 8.87 -7.96
CA PHE A 100 18.45 9.97 -8.91
C PHE A 100 19.82 10.05 -9.61
N GLU A 101 20.68 9.03 -9.46
CA GLU A 101 21.93 8.88 -10.24
C GLU A 101 21.74 7.99 -11.49
#